data_AF-A0A952BST6-F1
#
_entry.id   AF-A0A952BST6-F1
#
_cell.length_a   1.000
_cell.length_b   1.000
_cell.length_c   1.000
_cell.angle_alpha   90.00
_cell.angle_beta   90.00
_cell.angle_gamma   90.00
#
_symmetry.space_group_name_H-M   'P 1'
#
loop_
_entity.id
_entity.type
_entity.pdbx_description
1 polymer ?
#
loop_
_entity_poly.entity_id
_entity_poly.type
_entity_poly.pdbx_seq_one_letter_code
_entity_poly.pdbx_strand_id
1 'polypeptide(L)'
;MKRISVLIALAFTLLSLKADAQVYMDQWKFGFGGLYPRLLGTDAGGEEFNYGGYLNIEFDMSEHVGFRVKPFYTHLIPQAKDSKTDLFGAGLGLNYYFVPNYSVTPYLSFGFSGFAQNMIKPQSGKEEMILDYSADLGLGVTFKNLLGKNWDLNAEFGYHSVANDRLDGKNGAIGGMLGGQYDSYMDFTLGLNYNFNFGPTSKYYPGANPKEKLLPIIERYPVYANSWQWGFGFLYPRYVGTEVLGKEFSYGGYLHLTKKFNEYVSFRIKPFYAHIQGSANGQSTDLANGQLDILYKFLPYEPVTPYIGMGGSVVGYAVNKPSSTSMKDGEWYLDYGLNLLLGADWKLFSESWEINTEVAYLTVASDRLDGHIDMSSPIGGFLGGPYDSYMTFSLGLNLYLDRGDKAEGLPVYDGMAKKDDVVDKDKDKGKEKEVQYEPVDYDKIEQIVEKIVQKYQTEPVDYNRIEDLINKNSGKNPNQSWVLYGVNFDFNSARLRPESYPVLNHAAQVLLSNTDVKVEIGGHTDAVGSESNNLILSEKRAEAVKTYLVGKGVSADRLTVQGYGASMPVADNATAEGRALNRRVEFKVIE
;
A
#
# COMPACT_ATOMS: atom_id res chain seq x y z
N MET A 1 -3.66 -24.70 -8.31
CA MET A 1 -4.93 -24.07 -7.86
C MET A 1 -5.04 -23.88 -6.35
N LYS A 2 -5.06 -24.92 -5.48
CA LYS A 2 -5.22 -24.75 -4.02
C LYS A 2 -4.19 -23.85 -3.30
N ARG A 3 -2.97 -23.73 -3.84
CA ARG A 3 -1.88 -22.92 -3.24
C ARG A 3 -2.01 -21.41 -3.49
N ILE A 4 -2.63 -21.01 -4.61
CA ILE A 4 -2.85 -19.61 -4.98
C ILE A 4 -3.98 -19.00 -4.14
N SER A 5 -5.00 -19.79 -3.79
CA SER A 5 -6.12 -19.39 -2.95
C SER A 5 -5.70 -18.95 -1.54
N VAL A 6 -4.63 -19.52 -0.99
CA VAL A 6 -4.11 -19.20 0.36
C VAL A 6 -3.34 -17.87 0.35
N LEU A 7 -2.54 -17.61 -0.69
CA LEU A 7 -1.84 -16.32 -0.86
C LEU A 7 -2.82 -15.16 -1.07
N ILE A 8 -3.88 -15.37 -1.86
CA ILE A 8 -4.94 -14.39 -2.08
C ILE A 8 -5.71 -14.13 -0.78
N ALA A 9 -6.06 -15.18 -0.02
CA ALA A 9 -6.72 -15.02 1.28
C ALA A 9 -5.85 -14.28 2.29
N LEU A 10 -4.53 -14.55 2.35
CA LEU A 10 -3.60 -13.80 3.22
C LEU A 10 -3.52 -12.33 2.82
N ALA A 11 -3.37 -12.02 1.53
CA ALA A 11 -3.30 -10.65 1.04
C ALA A 11 -4.58 -9.86 1.37
N PHE A 12 -5.76 -10.45 1.18
CA PHE A 12 -7.05 -9.83 1.55
C PHE A 12 -7.23 -9.65 3.05
N THR A 13 -6.69 -10.56 3.88
CA THR A 13 -6.76 -10.45 5.35
C THR A 13 -5.82 -9.35 5.86
N LEU A 14 -4.63 -9.22 5.25
CA LEU A 14 -3.63 -8.19 5.60
C LEU A 14 -4.07 -6.77 5.20
N LEU A 15 -4.85 -6.63 4.12
CA LEU A 15 -5.43 -5.36 3.65
C LEU A 15 -6.48 -4.75 4.62
N SER A 16 -6.92 -5.50 5.63
CA SER A 16 -7.89 -5.04 6.64
C SER A 16 -7.25 -4.45 7.91
N LEU A 17 -5.92 -4.46 8.01
CA LEU A 17 -5.21 -4.06 9.23
C LEU A 17 -4.99 -2.54 9.29
N LYS A 18 -5.68 -1.94 10.26
CA LYS A 18 -5.53 -0.53 10.65
C LYS A 18 -4.24 -0.37 11.44
N ALA A 19 -3.25 0.25 10.82
CA ALA A 19 -2.18 0.89 11.57
C ALA A 19 -2.08 2.34 11.08
N ASP A 20 -1.85 3.29 11.98
CA ASP A 20 -1.32 4.60 11.61
C ASP A 20 0.20 4.41 11.50
N ALA A 21 0.73 4.43 10.28
CA ALA A 21 2.17 4.27 10.04
C ALA A 21 2.86 5.64 10.09
N GLN A 22 3.36 6.01 11.26
CA GLN A 22 4.23 7.17 11.40
C GLN A 22 5.54 6.93 10.66
N VAL A 23 5.91 7.85 9.77
CA VAL A 23 7.14 7.77 8.97
C VAL A 23 8.25 8.60 9.59
N TYR A 24 9.42 8.01 9.66
CA TYR A 24 10.62 8.61 10.21
C TYR A 24 11.67 8.75 9.10
N MET A 25 12.35 9.88 9.06
CA MET A 25 13.59 10.03 8.30
C MET A 25 14.76 9.46 9.10
N ASP A 26 15.87 9.18 8.41
CA ASP A 26 17.13 8.73 9.02
C ASP A 26 16.95 7.47 9.89
N GLN A 27 16.01 6.61 9.53
CA GLN A 27 15.72 5.37 10.26
C GLN A 27 16.49 4.19 9.68
N TRP A 28 16.87 3.27 10.56
CA TRP A 28 17.48 2.00 10.17
C TRP A 28 16.44 0.88 10.20
N LYS A 29 16.53 -0.02 9.22
CA LYS A 29 15.78 -1.27 9.20
C LYS A 29 16.74 -2.44 9.19
N PHE A 30 16.45 -3.42 10.03
CA PHE A 30 17.10 -4.72 9.99
C PHE A 30 16.04 -5.79 9.75
N GLY A 31 16.21 -6.60 8.72
CA GLY A 31 15.24 -7.62 8.38
C GLY A 31 15.85 -8.93 7.96
N PHE A 32 14.95 -9.91 7.86
CA PHE A 32 15.27 -11.25 7.43
C PHE A 32 14.04 -11.87 6.76
N GLY A 33 14.27 -12.79 5.83
CA GLY A 33 13.17 -13.44 5.14
C GLY A 33 13.60 -14.64 4.32
N GLY A 34 12.60 -15.33 3.79
CA GLY A 34 12.79 -16.39 2.81
C GLY A 34 12.67 -15.82 1.41
N LEU A 35 13.41 -16.40 0.47
CA LEU A 35 13.22 -16.18 -0.96
C LEU A 35 12.90 -17.51 -1.65
N TYR A 36 12.00 -17.44 -2.61
CA TYR A 36 11.63 -18.55 -3.48
C TYR A 36 12.09 -18.22 -4.89
N PRO A 37 13.26 -18.73 -5.32
CA PRO A 37 13.86 -18.35 -6.58
C PRO A 37 13.44 -19.29 -7.71
N ARG A 38 13.35 -18.76 -8.92
CA ARG A 38 13.03 -19.48 -10.15
C ARG A 38 14.03 -19.07 -11.21
N LEU A 39 14.71 -20.06 -11.79
CA LEU A 39 15.49 -19.87 -13.01
C LEU A 39 14.55 -19.40 -14.13
N LEU A 40 14.99 -18.39 -14.89
CA LEU A 40 14.25 -17.83 -16.00
C LEU A 40 15.20 -17.50 -17.15
N GLY A 41 14.87 -17.99 -18.34
CA GLY A 41 15.75 -17.80 -19.49
C GLY A 41 17.10 -18.50 -19.31
N THR A 42 17.05 -19.77 -18.89
CA THR A 42 18.21 -20.66 -18.73
C THR A 42 18.00 -21.93 -19.58
N ASP A 43 19.08 -22.58 -20.00
CA ASP A 43 19.12 -23.84 -20.78
C ASP A 43 18.65 -25.09 -20.00
N ALA A 44 18.24 -24.90 -18.74
CA ALA A 44 17.57 -25.87 -17.90
C ALA A 44 16.44 -25.21 -17.09
N GLY A 45 15.27 -25.83 -17.08
CA GLY A 45 14.14 -25.48 -16.21
C GLY A 45 14.46 -25.66 -14.74
N GLY A 46 13.70 -25.03 -13.84
CA GLY A 46 13.88 -25.22 -12.39
C GLY A 46 12.99 -26.32 -11.82
N GLU A 47 13.54 -27.20 -10.97
CA GLU A 47 12.72 -28.13 -10.17
C GLU A 47 11.84 -27.41 -9.12
N GLU A 48 10.87 -28.12 -8.53
CA GLU A 48 9.88 -27.54 -7.61
C GLU A 48 10.43 -27.10 -6.24
N PHE A 49 11.69 -27.39 -5.91
CA PHE A 49 12.27 -27.21 -4.56
C PHE A 49 13.46 -26.24 -4.49
N ASN A 50 13.33 -25.08 -5.13
CA ASN A 50 14.28 -23.98 -4.93
C ASN A 50 13.94 -23.20 -3.65
N TYR A 51 14.94 -22.75 -2.92
CA TYR A 51 14.76 -21.97 -1.70
C TYR A 51 15.96 -21.09 -1.42
N GLY A 52 15.78 -20.10 -0.56
CA GLY A 52 16.87 -19.28 -0.07
C GLY A 52 16.44 -18.44 1.11
N GLY A 53 17.37 -17.63 1.58
CA GLY A 53 17.13 -16.68 2.64
C GLY A 53 17.95 -15.42 2.42
N TYR A 54 17.48 -14.32 2.99
CA TYR A 54 18.18 -13.06 2.95
C TYR A 54 18.14 -12.36 4.30
N LEU A 55 19.13 -11.50 4.49
CA LEU A 55 19.10 -10.42 5.48
C LEU A 55 18.87 -9.11 4.74
N ASN A 56 18.30 -8.15 5.44
CA ASN A 56 18.08 -6.79 4.95
C ASN A 56 18.68 -5.82 5.95
N ILE A 57 19.55 -4.92 5.48
CA ILE A 57 20.01 -3.78 6.25
C ILE A 57 19.69 -2.56 5.39
N GLU A 58 18.83 -1.69 5.89
CA GLU A 58 18.37 -0.54 5.13
C GLU A 58 18.49 0.73 5.96
N PHE A 59 18.92 1.80 5.32
CA PHE A 59 18.93 3.13 5.89
C PHE A 59 18.03 4.03 5.06
N ASP A 60 16.93 4.47 5.64
CA ASP A 60 15.99 5.41 5.00
C ASP A 60 16.58 6.82 5.07
N MET A 61 17.23 7.24 3.99
CA MET A 61 17.80 8.58 3.83
C MET A 61 16.71 9.67 3.74
N SER A 62 15.49 9.29 3.36
CA SER A 62 14.31 10.15 3.34
C SER A 62 13.04 9.32 3.48
N GLU A 63 11.87 9.97 3.54
CA GLU A 63 10.57 9.28 3.54
C GLU A 63 10.40 8.35 2.33
N HIS A 64 10.93 8.75 1.17
CA HIS A 64 10.73 8.05 -0.08
C HIS A 64 11.92 7.18 -0.49
N VAL A 65 13.12 7.40 0.05
CA VAL A 65 14.34 6.76 -0.46
C VAL A 65 15.07 6.04 0.66
N GLY A 66 15.26 4.73 0.49
CA GLY A 66 16.09 3.89 1.36
C GLY A 66 17.29 3.34 0.61
N PHE A 67 18.46 3.35 1.26
CA PHE A 67 19.65 2.64 0.80
C PHE A 67 19.69 1.25 1.44
N ARG A 68 19.81 0.20 0.64
CA ARG A 68 19.68 -1.20 1.05
C ARG A 68 20.97 -1.98 0.79
N VAL A 69 21.35 -2.78 1.79
CA VAL A 69 22.30 -3.88 1.68
C VAL A 69 21.55 -5.18 1.96
N LYS A 70 21.56 -6.12 1.01
CA LYS A 70 20.81 -7.39 1.07
C LYS A 70 21.74 -8.59 0.91
N PRO A 71 22.39 -9.08 1.99
CA PRO A 71 23.08 -10.37 1.95
C PRO A 71 22.09 -11.50 1.70
N PHE A 72 22.41 -12.44 0.82
CA PHE A 72 21.51 -13.53 0.46
C PHE A 72 22.22 -14.85 0.23
N TYR A 73 21.43 -15.92 0.37
CA TYR A 73 21.76 -17.27 -0.04
C TYR A 73 20.61 -17.82 -0.88
N THR A 74 20.93 -18.42 -2.02
CA THR A 74 19.97 -18.97 -2.98
C THR A 74 20.40 -20.36 -3.39
N HIS A 75 19.54 -21.35 -3.21
CA HIS A 75 19.70 -22.71 -3.70
C HIS A 75 18.84 -22.93 -4.94
N LEU A 76 19.48 -23.29 -6.05
CA LEU A 76 18.86 -23.51 -7.34
C LEU A 76 19.14 -24.94 -7.81
N ILE A 77 18.07 -25.66 -8.15
CA ILE A 77 18.14 -27.00 -8.72
C ILE A 77 17.61 -26.92 -10.16
N PRO A 78 18.49 -26.90 -11.18
CA PRO A 78 18.08 -27.09 -12.56
C PRO A 78 17.54 -28.51 -12.78
N GLN A 79 16.61 -28.67 -13.70
CA GLN A 79 15.94 -29.93 -14.08
C GLN A 79 16.90 -30.92 -14.77
N ALA A 80 18.12 -30.48 -15.06
CA ALA A 80 19.14 -31.28 -15.71
C ALA A 80 19.94 -32.09 -14.67
N LYS A 81 19.87 -33.44 -14.75
CA LYS A 81 20.68 -34.46 -14.02
C LYS A 81 21.56 -33.94 -12.88
N ASP A 82 21.12 -34.13 -11.63
CA ASP A 82 21.91 -34.04 -10.39
C ASP A 82 22.66 -32.70 -10.09
N SER A 83 22.64 -31.71 -11.00
CA SER A 83 23.39 -30.47 -10.82
C SER A 83 22.66 -29.51 -9.89
N LYS A 84 23.41 -28.76 -9.09
CA LYS A 84 22.89 -27.77 -8.14
C LYS A 84 23.76 -26.52 -8.16
N THR A 85 23.13 -25.37 -7.99
CA THR A 85 23.84 -24.09 -7.91
C THR A 85 23.47 -23.40 -6.60
N ASP A 86 24.48 -23.15 -5.78
CA ASP A 86 24.38 -22.30 -4.59
C ASP A 86 24.93 -20.92 -4.91
N LEU A 87 24.15 -19.87 -4.65
CA LEU A 87 24.60 -18.50 -4.70
C LEU A 87 24.75 -17.98 -3.28
N PHE A 88 25.89 -17.37 -2.97
CA PHE A 88 26.10 -16.63 -1.73
C PHE A 88 26.66 -15.26 -2.05
N GLY A 89 25.95 -14.21 -1.68
CA GLY A 89 26.33 -12.86 -2.07
C GLY A 89 25.67 -11.75 -1.28
N ALA A 90 25.86 -10.53 -1.77
CA ALA A 90 25.21 -9.35 -1.23
C ALA A 90 24.85 -8.37 -2.34
N GLY A 91 23.61 -7.87 -2.26
CA GLY A 91 23.10 -6.79 -3.08
C GLY A 91 23.28 -5.43 -2.41
N LEU A 92 23.61 -4.42 -3.21
CA LEU A 92 23.56 -3.01 -2.86
C LEU A 92 22.53 -2.33 -3.75
N GLY A 93 21.57 -1.61 -3.17
CA GLY A 93 20.49 -1.01 -3.93
C GLY A 93 19.81 0.17 -3.25
N LEU A 94 18.87 0.77 -3.99
CA LEU A 94 18.00 1.84 -3.52
C LEU A 94 16.55 1.39 -3.63
N ASN A 95 15.76 1.71 -2.61
CA ASN A 95 14.31 1.57 -2.62
C ASN A 95 13.68 2.94 -2.76
N TYR A 96 12.71 3.05 -3.66
CA TYR A 96 11.83 4.19 -3.77
C TYR A 96 10.42 3.80 -3.31
N TYR A 97 10.01 4.30 -2.14
CA TYR A 97 8.68 4.14 -1.56
C TYR A 97 7.72 5.15 -2.17
N PHE A 98 6.64 4.70 -2.81
CA PHE A 98 5.73 5.62 -3.50
C PHE A 98 4.89 6.45 -2.54
N VAL A 99 4.40 5.83 -1.46
CA VAL A 99 3.43 6.42 -0.52
C VAL A 99 3.79 6.04 0.92
N PRO A 100 4.95 6.50 1.42
CA PRO A 100 5.52 6.02 2.68
C PRO A 100 4.63 6.28 3.89
N ASN A 101 3.74 7.27 3.83
CA ASN A 101 2.83 7.63 4.92
C ASN A 101 1.66 6.65 5.12
N TYR A 102 1.54 5.62 4.28
CA TYR A 102 0.49 4.62 4.35
C TYR A 102 0.99 3.28 4.89
N SER A 103 0.13 2.56 5.58
CA SER A 103 0.45 1.27 6.19
C SER A 103 0.66 0.15 5.19
N VAL A 104 0.25 0.35 3.93
CA VAL A 104 0.65 -0.48 2.80
C VAL A 104 1.40 0.42 1.84
N THR A 105 2.71 0.28 1.78
CA THR A 105 3.60 1.09 0.96
C THR A 105 4.22 0.24 -0.14
N PRO A 106 3.77 0.37 -1.41
CA PRO A 106 4.50 -0.18 -2.54
C PRO A 106 5.83 0.57 -2.72
N TYR A 107 6.82 -0.15 -3.23
CA TYR A 107 8.14 0.39 -3.52
C TYR A 107 8.76 -0.28 -4.75
N LEU A 108 9.63 0.47 -5.42
CA LEU A 108 10.52 -0.01 -6.48
C LEU A 108 11.92 -0.15 -5.88
N SER A 109 12.61 -1.25 -6.15
CA SER A 109 14.01 -1.45 -5.78
C SER A 109 14.88 -1.60 -7.03
N PHE A 110 16.06 -1.01 -7.02
CA PHE A 110 17.06 -1.18 -8.07
C PHE A 110 18.45 -1.27 -7.45
N GLY A 111 19.32 -2.09 -8.01
CA GLY A 111 20.64 -2.31 -7.43
C GLY A 111 21.54 -3.21 -8.26
N PHE A 112 22.64 -3.59 -7.63
CA PHE A 112 23.60 -4.55 -8.16
C PHE A 112 23.99 -5.52 -7.05
N SER A 113 24.13 -6.79 -7.40
CA SER A 113 24.61 -7.82 -6.47
C SER A 113 25.94 -8.37 -6.93
N GLY A 114 26.80 -8.70 -5.98
CA GLY A 114 27.97 -9.55 -6.20
C GLY A 114 27.80 -10.85 -5.41
N PHE A 115 28.08 -11.98 -6.04
CA PHE A 115 27.88 -13.30 -5.43
C PHE A 115 28.92 -14.32 -5.88
N ALA A 116 29.24 -15.24 -4.98
CA ALA A 116 29.94 -16.47 -5.31
C ALA A 116 28.93 -17.52 -5.74
N GLN A 117 29.13 -18.06 -6.93
CA GLN A 117 28.38 -19.17 -7.48
C GLN A 117 29.16 -20.46 -7.24
N ASN A 118 28.58 -21.41 -6.51
CA ASN A 118 29.12 -22.74 -6.29
C ASN A 118 28.26 -23.78 -7.02
N MET A 119 28.79 -24.32 -8.12
CA MET A 119 28.12 -25.36 -8.92
C MET A 119 28.58 -26.74 -8.46
N ILE A 120 27.61 -27.57 -8.06
CA ILE A 120 27.83 -28.96 -7.64
C ILE A 120 27.39 -29.88 -8.79
N LYS A 121 28.27 -30.80 -9.22
CA LYS A 121 28.07 -31.68 -10.38
C LYS A 121 27.60 -30.96 -11.67
N PRO A 122 28.24 -29.86 -12.12
CA PRO A 122 27.83 -29.19 -13.35
C PRO A 122 28.02 -30.09 -14.59
N GLN A 123 27.16 -29.93 -15.60
CA GLN A 123 27.26 -30.72 -16.84
C GLN A 123 28.54 -30.43 -17.65
N SER A 124 29.12 -29.24 -17.45
CA SER A 124 30.43 -28.86 -17.99
C SER A 124 31.61 -29.66 -17.38
N GLY A 125 31.38 -30.38 -16.28
CA GLY A 125 32.35 -31.31 -15.68
C GLY A 125 33.43 -30.68 -14.79
N LYS A 126 33.38 -29.37 -14.52
CA LYS A 126 34.29 -28.68 -13.59
C LYS A 126 33.51 -28.03 -12.45
N GLU A 127 33.68 -28.56 -11.24
CA GLU A 127 33.26 -27.86 -10.01
C GLU A 127 34.20 -26.67 -9.79
N GLU A 128 33.65 -25.45 -9.86
CA GLU A 128 34.40 -24.22 -9.71
C GLU A 128 33.55 -23.18 -8.97
N MET A 129 34.16 -22.49 -8.02
CA MET A 129 33.55 -21.31 -7.38
C MET A 129 33.85 -20.09 -8.24
N ILE A 130 32.81 -19.47 -8.78
CA ILE A 130 32.92 -18.33 -9.67
C ILE A 130 32.40 -17.09 -8.94
N LEU A 131 33.16 -15.99 -8.97
CA LEU A 131 32.65 -14.70 -8.52
C LEU A 131 31.93 -14.03 -9.69
N ASP A 132 30.70 -13.61 -9.47
CA ASP A 132 29.89 -12.94 -10.48
C ASP A 132 29.07 -11.79 -9.90
N TYR A 133 28.36 -11.08 -10.77
CA TYR A 133 27.50 -9.97 -10.43
C TYR A 133 26.19 -9.98 -11.24
N SER A 134 25.18 -9.31 -10.69
CA SER A 134 23.90 -9.07 -11.35
C SER A 134 23.47 -7.62 -11.27
N ALA A 135 22.67 -7.21 -12.24
CA ALA A 135 21.81 -6.04 -12.14
C ALA A 135 20.43 -6.49 -11.60
N ASP A 136 19.95 -5.79 -10.58
CA ASP A 136 18.76 -6.19 -9.84
C ASP A 136 17.66 -5.14 -9.97
N LEU A 137 16.45 -5.60 -10.24
CA LEU A 137 15.23 -4.79 -10.25
C LEU A 137 14.19 -5.52 -9.41
N GLY A 138 13.56 -4.82 -8.47
CA GLY A 138 12.51 -5.42 -7.65
C GLY A 138 11.28 -4.53 -7.52
N LEU A 139 10.14 -5.17 -7.38
CA LEU A 139 8.85 -4.53 -7.13
C LEU A 139 8.28 -5.14 -5.86
N GLY A 140 8.07 -4.31 -4.85
CA GLY A 140 7.67 -4.77 -3.55
C GLY A 140 6.54 -3.98 -2.92
N VAL A 141 5.99 -4.56 -1.87
CA VAL A 141 5.04 -3.93 -0.96
C VAL A 141 5.47 -4.17 0.47
N THR A 142 5.40 -3.11 1.27
CA THR A 142 5.68 -3.12 2.70
C THR A 142 4.38 -2.91 3.45
N PHE A 143 4.01 -3.84 4.33
CA PHE A 143 2.92 -3.72 5.28
C PHE A 143 3.50 -3.27 6.62
N LYS A 144 3.33 -1.99 6.94
CA LYS A 144 3.93 -1.37 8.11
C LYS A 144 3.20 -1.73 9.39
N ASN A 145 3.96 -1.86 10.48
CA ASN A 145 3.45 -2.08 11.83
C ASN A 145 2.57 -3.33 12.02
N LEU A 146 2.72 -4.32 11.14
CA LEU A 146 1.84 -5.49 11.08
C LEU A 146 1.91 -6.35 12.35
N LEU A 147 3.10 -6.50 12.91
CA LEU A 147 3.37 -7.32 14.10
C LEU A 147 3.76 -6.47 15.33
N GLY A 148 3.47 -5.17 15.28
CA GLY A 148 3.82 -4.18 16.31
C GLY A 148 4.43 -2.92 15.72
N LYS A 149 4.56 -1.84 16.51
CA LYS A 149 4.94 -0.47 16.05
C LYS A 149 6.28 -0.34 15.30
N ASN A 150 7.10 -1.38 15.30
CA ASN A 150 8.43 -1.37 14.68
C ASN A 150 8.61 -2.52 13.67
N TRP A 151 7.59 -3.34 13.44
CA TRP A 151 7.70 -4.53 12.61
C TRP A 151 6.89 -4.37 11.33
N ASP A 152 7.60 -4.41 10.21
CA ASP A 152 7.01 -4.38 8.88
C ASP A 152 7.10 -5.78 8.24
N LEU A 153 6.09 -6.15 7.46
CA LEU A 153 6.13 -7.32 6.58
C LEU A 153 6.39 -6.86 5.15
N ASN A 154 7.39 -7.43 4.51
CA ASN A 154 7.80 -7.09 3.15
C ASN A 154 7.56 -8.28 2.23
N ALA A 155 6.92 -8.02 1.09
CA ALA A 155 6.87 -8.92 -0.04
C ALA A 155 7.49 -8.23 -1.25
N GLU A 156 8.38 -8.89 -1.99
CA GLU A 156 9.04 -8.32 -3.17
C GLU A 156 9.24 -9.40 -4.24
N PHE A 157 8.93 -9.04 -5.49
CA PHE A 157 9.33 -9.79 -6.66
C PHE A 157 10.64 -9.19 -7.18
N GLY A 158 11.72 -9.95 -7.15
CA GLY A 158 13.03 -9.59 -7.68
C GLY A 158 13.27 -10.20 -9.06
N TYR A 159 13.90 -9.43 -9.94
CA TYR A 159 14.51 -9.90 -11.19
C TYR A 159 16.01 -9.60 -11.15
N HIS A 160 16.80 -10.61 -11.49
CA HIS A 160 18.25 -10.60 -11.42
C HIS A 160 18.82 -11.00 -12.77
N SER A 161 19.43 -10.04 -13.46
CA SER A 161 20.15 -10.31 -14.71
C SER A 161 21.61 -10.56 -14.38
N VAL A 162 22.09 -11.78 -14.61
CA VAL A 162 23.48 -12.17 -14.36
C VAL A 162 24.35 -11.76 -15.56
N ALA A 163 25.66 -11.62 -15.36
CA ALA A 163 26.60 -11.26 -16.44
C ALA A 163 27.19 -12.47 -17.19
N ASN A 164 26.75 -13.69 -16.85
CA ASN A 164 27.22 -14.94 -17.44
C ASN A 164 26.04 -15.86 -17.84
N ASP A 165 26.36 -16.94 -18.56
CA ASP A 165 25.44 -17.95 -19.10
C ASP A 165 25.61 -19.33 -18.44
N ARG A 166 26.07 -19.35 -17.17
CA ARG A 166 26.49 -20.54 -16.43
C ARG A 166 25.68 -20.80 -15.17
N LEU A 167 24.65 -20.01 -14.89
CA LEU A 167 23.85 -20.09 -13.67
C LEU A 167 23.23 -21.49 -13.50
N ASP A 168 22.83 -22.08 -14.62
CA ASP A 168 22.19 -23.39 -14.71
C ASP A 168 23.17 -24.57 -14.90
N GLY A 169 24.47 -24.30 -14.98
CA GLY A 169 25.53 -25.29 -15.15
C GLY A 169 25.77 -25.77 -16.59
N LYS A 170 25.13 -25.14 -17.59
CA LYS A 170 25.45 -25.28 -19.02
C LYS A 170 26.18 -24.03 -19.53
N ASN A 171 26.61 -24.05 -20.80
CA ASN A 171 27.08 -22.85 -21.49
C ASN A 171 26.14 -22.66 -22.68
N GLY A 172 25.46 -21.53 -22.77
CA GLY A 172 24.53 -21.21 -23.84
C GLY A 172 23.82 -19.88 -23.61
N ALA A 173 23.75 -19.06 -24.65
CA ALA A 173 23.09 -17.76 -24.57
C ALA A 173 21.56 -17.92 -24.70
N ILE A 174 20.86 -18.15 -23.58
CA ILE A 174 19.39 -17.98 -23.48
C ILE A 174 19.04 -16.63 -22.86
N GLY A 175 17.83 -16.18 -23.17
CA GLY A 175 17.41 -14.80 -23.06
C GLY A 175 16.89 -14.50 -21.68
N GLY A 176 17.64 -13.72 -20.91
CA GLY A 176 17.10 -13.12 -19.70
C GLY A 176 15.85 -12.29 -20.01
N MET A 177 15.02 -12.02 -19.01
CA MET A 177 13.72 -11.33 -19.11
C MET A 177 13.75 -9.99 -19.86
N LEU A 178 14.92 -9.34 -19.98
CA LEU A 178 15.11 -8.08 -20.73
C LEU A 178 15.72 -8.27 -22.15
N GLY A 179 15.94 -9.52 -22.59
CA GLY A 179 16.48 -9.88 -23.91
C GLY A 179 18.00 -9.94 -23.99
N GLY A 180 18.71 -10.07 -22.85
CA GLY A 180 20.17 -10.23 -22.82
C GLY A 180 20.60 -11.67 -23.12
N GLN A 181 21.83 -11.89 -23.58
CA GLN A 181 22.43 -13.22 -23.84
C GLN A 181 22.88 -13.96 -22.57
N TYR A 182 22.51 -13.46 -21.40
CA TYR A 182 23.00 -13.92 -20.11
C TYR A 182 21.84 -14.50 -19.31
N ASP A 183 22.17 -15.43 -18.44
CA ASP A 183 21.22 -16.08 -17.56
C ASP A 183 20.55 -15.05 -16.65
N SER A 184 19.32 -15.35 -16.29
CA SER A 184 18.59 -14.58 -15.30
C SER A 184 17.85 -15.49 -14.34
N TYR A 185 17.50 -14.94 -13.19
CA TYR A 185 16.56 -15.58 -12.30
C TYR A 185 15.65 -14.53 -11.68
N MET A 186 14.49 -14.98 -11.23
CA MET A 186 13.62 -14.17 -10.39
C MET A 186 13.51 -14.78 -9.01
N ASP A 187 13.15 -13.97 -8.04
CA ASP A 187 12.72 -14.45 -6.75
C ASP A 187 11.40 -13.80 -6.31
N PHE A 188 10.67 -14.55 -5.49
CA PHE A 188 9.66 -13.96 -4.62
C PHE A 188 10.19 -14.00 -3.20
N THR A 189 10.32 -12.84 -2.58
CA THR A 189 10.77 -12.71 -1.20
C THR A 189 9.61 -12.36 -0.29
N LEU A 190 9.63 -12.97 0.90
CA LEU A 190 8.73 -12.63 2.00
C LEU A 190 9.55 -12.58 3.28
N GLY A 191 9.50 -11.46 3.99
CA GLY A 191 10.30 -11.26 5.19
C GLY A 191 9.78 -10.18 6.11
N LEU A 192 10.42 -10.06 7.27
CA LEU A 192 10.11 -9.07 8.29
C LEU A 192 11.25 -8.07 8.39
N ASN A 193 10.90 -6.79 8.59
CA ASN A 193 11.83 -5.72 8.90
C ASN A 193 11.53 -5.16 10.28
N TYR A 194 12.54 -5.05 11.12
CA TYR A 194 12.52 -4.32 12.38
C TYR A 194 13.10 -2.92 12.18
N ASN A 195 12.28 -1.91 12.45
CA ASN A 195 12.63 -0.50 12.35
C ASN A 195 13.18 0.01 13.69
N PHE A 196 14.32 0.70 13.66
CA PHE A 196 14.97 1.25 14.84
C PHE A 196 15.74 2.54 14.51
N ASN A 197 16.21 3.21 15.57
CA ASN A 197 16.92 4.49 15.48
C ASN A 197 16.12 5.54 14.69
N PHE A 198 14.89 5.78 15.13
CA PHE A 198 13.97 6.70 14.49
C PHE A 198 14.51 8.13 14.54
N GLY A 199 14.84 8.69 13.38
CA GLY A 199 15.15 10.10 13.25
C GLY A 199 13.89 10.99 13.35
N PRO A 200 13.94 12.23 12.86
CA PRO A 200 12.81 13.13 12.92
C PRO A 200 11.57 12.51 12.25
N THR A 201 10.42 12.66 12.90
CA THR A 201 9.13 12.34 12.28
C THR A 201 8.91 13.26 11.08
N SER A 202 8.37 12.71 9.99
CA SER A 202 7.99 13.48 8.80
C SER A 202 7.23 14.76 9.16
N LYS A 203 7.64 15.91 8.59
CA LYS A 203 6.91 17.18 8.72
C LYS A 203 5.54 17.13 8.04
N TYR A 204 5.32 16.19 7.13
CA TYR A 204 4.04 15.94 6.46
C TYR A 204 3.12 15.01 7.26
N TYR A 205 3.59 14.51 8.41
CA TYR A 205 2.82 13.68 9.34
C TYR A 205 2.53 14.39 10.69
N PRO A 206 1.60 15.37 10.72
CA PRO A 206 0.90 15.66 11.96
C PRO A 206 -0.59 15.29 11.81
N GLY A 207 -1.04 14.34 12.62
CA GLY A 207 -2.39 14.15 13.23
C GLY A 207 -3.68 14.64 12.55
N ALA A 208 -3.69 14.94 11.26
CA ALA A 208 -4.86 15.44 10.56
C ALA A 208 -5.87 14.31 10.37
N ASN A 209 -7.13 14.63 10.62
CA ASN A 209 -8.26 13.79 10.28
C ASN A 209 -8.07 13.30 8.82
N PRO A 210 -8.05 11.99 8.52
CA PRO A 210 -7.86 11.50 7.16
C PRO A 210 -8.82 12.15 6.16
N LYS A 211 -10.02 12.55 6.61
CA LYS A 211 -10.96 13.35 5.81
C LYS A 211 -10.41 14.73 5.42
N GLU A 212 -9.76 15.47 6.32
CA GLU A 212 -9.23 16.82 6.01
C GLU A 212 -8.01 16.79 5.07
N LYS A 213 -7.24 15.70 5.06
CA LYS A 213 -6.16 15.49 4.07
C LYS A 213 -6.67 14.94 2.75
N LEU A 214 -7.66 14.04 2.79
CA LEU A 214 -8.27 13.47 1.60
C LEU A 214 -9.19 14.46 0.90
N LEU A 215 -9.90 15.35 1.58
CA LEU A 215 -10.81 16.33 0.94
C LEU A 215 -10.10 17.17 -0.13
N PRO A 216 -8.96 17.85 0.15
CA PRO A 216 -8.19 18.55 -0.87
C PRO A 216 -7.63 17.63 -1.96
N ILE A 217 -7.29 16.38 -1.65
CA ILE A 217 -6.76 15.39 -2.61
C ILE A 217 -7.87 14.83 -3.50
N ILE A 218 -9.06 14.55 -2.97
CA ILE A 218 -10.27 14.09 -3.66
C ILE A 218 -10.82 15.21 -4.54
N GLU A 219 -10.75 16.45 -4.07
CA GLU A 219 -11.06 17.63 -4.88
C GLU A 219 -10.06 17.83 -6.02
N ARG A 220 -8.76 17.58 -5.77
CA ARG A 220 -7.71 17.71 -6.78
C ARG A 220 -7.62 16.54 -7.76
N TYR A 221 -7.95 15.33 -7.32
CA TYR A 221 -7.87 14.07 -8.07
C TYR A 221 -9.17 13.28 -7.92
N PRO A 222 -10.28 13.77 -8.50
CA PRO A 222 -11.57 13.12 -8.39
C PRO A 222 -11.50 11.70 -8.96
N VAL A 223 -11.94 10.73 -8.16
CA VAL A 223 -12.11 9.34 -8.59
C VAL A 223 -13.56 9.14 -8.95
N TYR A 224 -13.81 8.45 -10.05
CA TYR A 224 -15.16 8.17 -10.52
C TYR A 224 -15.43 6.67 -10.40
N ALA A 225 -16.48 6.33 -9.64
CA ALA A 225 -17.05 4.99 -9.60
C ALA A 225 -18.01 4.83 -10.79
N ASN A 226 -18.34 3.57 -11.13
CA ASN A 226 -19.22 3.26 -12.25
C ASN A 226 -18.81 3.94 -13.59
N SER A 227 -17.54 4.29 -13.78
CA SER A 227 -17.05 5.07 -14.92
C SER A 227 -16.54 4.19 -16.07
N TRP A 228 -16.48 4.75 -17.27
CA TRP A 228 -15.80 4.15 -18.41
C TRP A 228 -14.56 4.94 -18.79
N GLN A 229 -13.44 4.24 -18.93
CA GLN A 229 -12.19 4.78 -19.42
C GLN A 229 -11.78 4.11 -20.72
N TRP A 230 -11.33 4.91 -21.68
CA TRP A 230 -10.62 4.45 -22.85
C TRP A 230 -9.15 4.80 -22.71
N GLY A 231 -8.26 3.88 -23.05
CA GLY A 231 -6.84 4.16 -23.04
C GLY A 231 -6.14 3.63 -24.28
N PHE A 232 -4.99 4.22 -24.55
CA PHE A 232 -4.12 3.82 -25.65
C PHE A 232 -2.68 4.06 -25.28
N GLY A 233 -1.78 3.32 -25.89
CA GLY A 233 -0.37 3.49 -25.61
C GLY A 233 0.52 2.59 -26.44
N PHE A 234 1.79 2.63 -26.09
CA PHE A 234 2.83 1.81 -26.68
C PHE A 234 3.21 0.73 -25.70
N LEU A 235 3.62 -0.41 -26.25
CA LEU A 235 4.21 -1.47 -25.47
C LEU A 235 5.52 -1.93 -26.09
N TYR A 236 6.40 -2.39 -25.22
CA TYR A 236 7.67 -2.99 -25.57
C TYR A 236 7.61 -4.48 -25.21
N PRO A 237 7.43 -5.36 -26.22
CA PRO A 237 7.27 -6.78 -25.98
C PRO A 237 8.62 -7.51 -26.00
N ARG A 238 8.76 -8.50 -25.12
CA ARG A 238 9.96 -9.34 -24.98
C ARG A 238 9.58 -10.80 -24.82
N TYR A 239 10.24 -11.69 -25.53
CA TYR A 239 10.16 -13.12 -25.22
C TYR A 239 10.69 -13.37 -23.81
N VAL A 240 10.08 -14.33 -23.12
CA VAL A 240 10.50 -14.80 -21.80
C VAL A 240 10.30 -16.30 -21.76
N GLY A 241 11.32 -17.07 -21.36
CA GLY A 241 11.19 -18.52 -21.32
C GLY A 241 10.85 -19.11 -22.68
N THR A 242 11.65 -18.75 -23.69
CA THR A 242 11.62 -19.26 -25.06
C THR A 242 13.04 -19.60 -25.49
N GLU A 243 13.19 -20.45 -26.50
CA GLU A 243 14.46 -20.87 -27.08
C GLU A 243 15.11 -19.77 -27.95
N VAL A 244 14.31 -18.83 -28.47
CA VAL A 244 14.80 -17.68 -29.26
C VAL A 244 14.91 -16.41 -28.41
N LEU A 245 16.07 -15.74 -28.47
CA LEU A 245 16.29 -14.45 -27.79
C LEU A 245 15.54 -13.30 -28.47
N GLY A 246 15.02 -12.36 -27.68
CA GLY A 246 14.53 -11.08 -28.20
C GLY A 246 15.68 -10.14 -28.59
N LYS A 247 15.60 -9.50 -29.76
CA LYS A 247 16.50 -8.42 -30.20
C LYS A 247 15.96 -7.03 -29.85
N GLU A 248 16.82 -6.01 -29.90
CA GLU A 248 16.52 -4.65 -29.42
C GLU A 248 15.30 -3.98 -30.08
N PHE A 249 15.01 -4.28 -31.35
CA PHE A 249 13.89 -3.68 -32.10
C PHE A 249 12.60 -4.50 -31.98
N SER A 250 11.96 -4.41 -30.82
CA SER A 250 10.58 -4.85 -30.60
C SER A 250 9.68 -3.66 -30.34
N TYR A 251 8.43 -3.69 -30.78
CA TYR A 251 7.48 -2.60 -30.56
C TYR A 251 6.04 -3.10 -30.61
N GLY A 252 5.12 -2.29 -30.10
CA GLY A 252 3.71 -2.59 -30.16
C GLY A 252 2.87 -1.42 -29.71
N GLY A 253 1.57 -1.54 -29.93
CA GLY A 253 0.58 -0.57 -29.54
C GLY A 253 -0.66 -1.26 -29.02
N TYR A 254 -1.32 -0.64 -28.05
CA TYR A 254 -2.56 -1.16 -27.48
C TYR A 254 -3.64 -0.10 -27.44
N LEU A 255 -4.86 -0.59 -27.44
CA LEU A 255 -6.02 0.13 -26.95
C LEU A 255 -6.56 -0.62 -25.75
N HIS A 256 -7.27 0.05 -24.85
CA HIS A 256 -8.07 -0.64 -23.87
C HIS A 256 -9.35 0.11 -23.56
N LEU A 257 -10.36 -0.64 -23.15
CA LEU A 257 -11.58 -0.11 -22.56
C LEU A 257 -11.69 -0.69 -21.14
N THR A 258 -11.78 0.19 -20.15
CA THR A 258 -11.83 -0.16 -18.75
C THR A 258 -13.18 0.29 -18.17
N LYS A 259 -13.95 -0.65 -17.65
CA LYS A 259 -15.12 -0.39 -16.81
C LYS A 259 -14.69 -0.40 -15.35
N LYS A 260 -14.77 0.76 -14.69
CA LYS A 260 -14.66 0.81 -13.23
C LYS A 260 -16.02 0.51 -12.63
N PHE A 261 -16.10 -0.50 -11.76
CA PHE A 261 -17.33 -0.77 -11.01
C PHE A 261 -17.37 0.11 -9.77
N ASN A 262 -16.25 0.19 -9.08
CA ASN A 262 -16.00 1.09 -7.95
C ASN A 262 -14.56 1.63 -8.05
N GLU A 263 -14.13 2.37 -7.05
CA GLU A 263 -12.81 3.00 -6.98
C GLU A 263 -11.65 1.98 -6.96
N TYR A 264 -11.88 0.74 -6.51
CA TYR A 264 -10.84 -0.30 -6.39
C TYR A 264 -10.86 -1.31 -7.53
N VAL A 265 -12.05 -1.73 -7.99
CA VAL A 265 -12.21 -2.88 -8.88
C VAL A 265 -12.64 -2.43 -10.26
N SER A 266 -11.87 -2.85 -11.26
CA SER A 266 -12.14 -2.58 -12.66
C SER A 266 -12.08 -3.84 -13.51
N PHE A 267 -12.85 -3.86 -14.59
CA PHE A 267 -12.72 -4.83 -15.67
C PHE A 267 -12.14 -4.13 -16.90
N ARG A 268 -11.21 -4.79 -17.60
CA ARG A 268 -10.53 -4.21 -18.75
C ARG A 268 -10.49 -5.17 -19.93
N ILE A 269 -10.79 -4.64 -21.11
CA ILE A 269 -10.55 -5.30 -22.39
C ILE A 269 -9.38 -4.56 -23.05
N LYS A 270 -8.27 -5.25 -23.33
CA LYS A 270 -7.04 -4.65 -23.90
C LYS A 270 -6.59 -5.41 -25.15
N PRO A 271 -7.11 -5.06 -26.35
CA PRO A 271 -6.53 -5.55 -27.59
C PRO A 271 -5.20 -4.82 -27.88
N PHE A 272 -4.22 -5.57 -28.37
CA PHE A 272 -2.95 -4.99 -28.80
C PHE A 272 -2.31 -5.73 -29.95
N TYR A 273 -1.45 -5.02 -30.66
CA TYR A 273 -0.52 -5.58 -31.62
C TYR A 273 0.91 -5.44 -31.11
N ALA A 274 1.73 -6.45 -31.36
CA ALA A 274 3.13 -6.48 -31.00
C ALA A 274 3.96 -7.10 -32.13
N HIS A 275 5.17 -6.59 -32.31
CA HIS A 275 6.22 -7.17 -33.12
C HIS A 275 7.40 -7.48 -32.21
N ILE A 276 7.83 -8.75 -32.20
CA ILE A 276 8.99 -9.21 -31.44
C ILE A 276 10.04 -9.70 -32.43
N GLN A 277 11.22 -9.10 -32.41
CA GLN A 277 12.32 -9.57 -33.24
C GLN A 277 13.11 -10.68 -32.53
N GLY A 278 13.34 -11.80 -33.21
CA GLY A 278 14.10 -12.95 -32.71
C GLY A 278 15.58 -12.90 -33.10
N SER A 279 16.43 -13.56 -32.32
CA SER A 279 17.87 -13.67 -32.60
C SER A 279 18.18 -14.63 -33.75
N ALA A 280 17.42 -15.71 -33.89
CA ALA A 280 17.63 -16.75 -34.88
C ALA A 280 17.33 -16.25 -36.30
N ASN A 281 18.31 -16.33 -37.23
CA ASN A 281 18.14 -16.18 -38.70
C ASN A 281 17.26 -15.00 -39.21
N GLY A 282 17.18 -13.90 -38.47
CA GLY A 282 16.30 -12.77 -38.82
C GLY A 282 14.81 -13.07 -38.65
N GLN A 283 14.48 -14.01 -37.77
CA GLN A 283 13.13 -14.38 -37.36
C GLN A 283 12.46 -13.21 -36.65
N SER A 284 11.15 -13.12 -36.79
CA SER A 284 10.31 -12.22 -35.99
C SER A 284 8.94 -12.85 -35.76
N THR A 285 8.28 -12.48 -34.68
CA THR A 285 6.89 -12.86 -34.42
C THR A 285 6.02 -11.61 -34.36
N ASP A 286 5.00 -11.58 -35.21
CA ASP A 286 3.91 -10.61 -35.18
C ASP A 286 2.78 -11.18 -34.34
N LEU A 287 2.24 -10.39 -33.41
CA LEU A 287 1.16 -10.80 -32.51
C LEU A 287 -0.02 -9.85 -32.58
N ALA A 288 -1.22 -10.42 -32.57
CA ALA A 288 -2.46 -9.74 -32.27
C ALA A 288 -3.11 -10.42 -31.07
N ASN A 289 -3.21 -9.72 -29.94
CA ASN A 289 -3.69 -10.29 -28.69
C ASN A 289 -4.91 -9.52 -28.19
N GLY A 290 -5.93 -10.25 -27.71
CA GLY A 290 -7.07 -9.70 -26.99
C GLY A 290 -7.03 -10.14 -25.52
N GLN A 291 -6.77 -9.20 -24.61
CA GLN A 291 -6.79 -9.45 -23.16
C GLN A 291 -8.16 -9.12 -22.53
N LEU A 292 -8.56 -9.93 -21.55
CA LEU A 292 -9.65 -9.68 -20.63
C LEU A 292 -9.13 -9.77 -19.20
N ASP A 293 -9.12 -8.64 -18.49
CA ASP A 293 -8.48 -8.51 -17.19
C ASP A 293 -9.44 -7.99 -16.11
N ILE A 294 -9.22 -8.44 -14.88
CA ILE A 294 -9.75 -7.82 -13.66
C ILE A 294 -8.60 -7.11 -12.97
N LEU A 295 -8.81 -5.84 -12.62
CA LEU A 295 -7.83 -4.98 -11.96
C LEU A 295 -8.29 -4.65 -10.54
N TYR A 296 -7.35 -4.64 -9.61
CA TYR A 296 -7.51 -4.13 -8.25
C TYR A 296 -6.53 -2.97 -8.03
N LYS A 297 -7.07 -1.76 -7.89
CA LYS A 297 -6.33 -0.52 -7.66
C LYS A 297 -6.11 -0.30 -6.17
N PHE A 298 -4.89 0.02 -5.79
CA PHE A 298 -4.53 0.42 -4.44
C PHE A 298 -4.58 1.95 -4.34
N LEU A 299 -5.16 2.45 -3.25
CA LEU A 299 -5.17 3.88 -2.94
C LEU A 299 -5.67 4.75 -4.11
N PRO A 300 -6.90 4.51 -4.60
CA PRO A 300 -7.37 5.09 -5.85
C PRO A 300 -7.51 6.61 -5.83
N TYR A 301 -7.39 7.26 -4.67
CA TYR A 301 -7.45 8.72 -4.52
C TYR A 301 -6.08 9.39 -4.60
N GLU A 302 -4.98 8.63 -4.60
CA GLU A 302 -3.63 9.18 -4.66
C GLU A 302 -3.22 9.59 -6.09
N PRO A 303 -2.24 10.51 -6.25
CA PRO A 303 -1.71 10.91 -7.55
C PRO A 303 -1.08 9.73 -8.32
N VAL A 304 -0.54 8.75 -7.61
CA VAL A 304 -0.09 7.48 -8.17
C VAL A 304 -0.97 6.40 -7.58
N THR A 305 -1.70 5.70 -8.44
CA THR A 305 -2.63 4.62 -8.09
C THR A 305 -2.04 3.30 -8.61
N PRO A 306 -1.26 2.58 -7.80
CA PRO A 306 -0.78 1.25 -8.16
C PRO A 306 -1.95 0.29 -8.36
N TYR A 307 -1.80 -0.72 -9.19
CA TYR A 307 -2.78 -1.79 -9.33
C TYR A 307 -2.13 -3.11 -9.66
N ILE A 308 -2.77 -4.18 -9.21
CA ILE A 308 -2.51 -5.53 -9.72
C ILE A 308 -3.67 -5.93 -10.63
N GLY A 309 -3.41 -6.87 -11.51
CA GLY A 309 -4.47 -7.48 -12.26
C GLY A 309 -4.15 -8.89 -12.73
N MET A 310 -5.20 -9.60 -13.09
CA MET A 310 -5.11 -10.92 -13.67
C MET A 310 -6.19 -11.11 -14.72
N GLY A 311 -5.92 -11.95 -15.70
CA GLY A 311 -6.81 -12.12 -16.83
C GLY A 311 -6.50 -13.35 -17.68
N GLY A 312 -7.26 -13.48 -18.75
CA GLY A 312 -6.98 -14.40 -19.83
C GLY A 312 -6.74 -13.63 -21.12
N SER A 313 -5.99 -14.22 -22.05
CA SER A 313 -5.86 -13.69 -23.40
C SER A 313 -6.10 -14.76 -24.45
N VAL A 314 -6.55 -14.29 -25.61
CA VAL A 314 -6.49 -15.02 -26.88
C VAL A 314 -5.45 -14.32 -27.73
N VAL A 315 -4.49 -15.06 -28.24
CA VAL A 315 -3.37 -14.52 -29.04
C VAL A 315 -3.35 -15.19 -30.40
N GLY A 316 -3.43 -14.37 -31.44
CA GLY A 316 -3.00 -14.74 -32.78
C GLY A 316 -1.55 -14.35 -32.96
N TYR A 317 -0.73 -15.23 -33.52
CA TYR A 317 0.65 -14.88 -33.86
C TYR A 317 1.08 -15.49 -35.19
N ALA A 318 1.95 -14.79 -35.91
CA ALA A 318 2.61 -15.28 -37.11
C ALA A 318 4.11 -15.19 -36.93
N VAL A 319 4.80 -16.31 -37.15
CA VAL A 319 6.27 -16.36 -37.06
C VAL A 319 6.86 -16.28 -38.46
N ASN A 320 7.67 -15.26 -38.69
CA ASN A 320 8.42 -15.09 -39.92
C ASN A 320 9.77 -15.79 -39.78
N LYS A 321 10.12 -16.66 -40.74
CA LYS A 321 11.29 -17.54 -40.76
C LYS A 321 11.42 -18.43 -39.52
N PRO A 322 10.39 -19.25 -39.19
CA PRO A 322 10.45 -20.15 -38.04
C PRO A 322 11.61 -21.14 -38.19
N SER A 323 12.22 -21.49 -37.06
CA SER A 323 13.29 -22.50 -37.02
C SER A 323 12.76 -23.92 -37.23
N SER A 324 11.51 -24.17 -36.82
CA SER A 324 10.83 -25.44 -36.98
C SER A 324 10.26 -25.64 -38.39
N THR A 325 10.53 -26.79 -39.00
CA THR A 325 9.95 -27.19 -40.29
C THR A 325 8.45 -27.50 -40.23
N SER A 326 7.90 -27.64 -39.01
CA SER A 326 6.47 -27.91 -38.80
C SER A 326 5.62 -26.64 -38.85
N MET A 327 6.26 -25.46 -38.85
CA MET A 327 5.60 -24.17 -38.99
C MET A 327 5.88 -23.59 -40.37
N LYS A 328 4.90 -22.89 -40.92
CA LYS A 328 5.06 -22.17 -42.19
C LYS A 328 5.38 -20.71 -41.92
N ASP A 329 6.29 -20.18 -42.70
CA ASP A 329 6.68 -18.77 -42.69
C ASP A 329 5.46 -17.85 -42.89
N GLY A 330 5.19 -17.00 -41.91
CA GLY A 330 4.10 -16.01 -41.93
C GLY A 330 2.68 -16.57 -41.76
N GLU A 331 2.53 -17.87 -41.46
CA GLU A 331 1.21 -18.47 -41.17
C GLU A 331 0.74 -18.05 -39.77
N TRP A 332 -0.54 -17.69 -39.66
CA TRP A 332 -1.14 -17.28 -38.39
C TRP A 332 -1.61 -18.51 -37.60
N TYR A 333 -1.19 -18.57 -36.34
CA TYR A 333 -1.61 -19.53 -35.34
C TYR A 333 -2.44 -18.83 -34.27
N LEU A 334 -3.34 -19.57 -33.63
CA LEU A 334 -4.19 -19.09 -32.56
C LEU A 334 -3.92 -19.86 -31.28
N ASP A 335 -3.81 -19.14 -30.18
CA ASP A 335 -3.52 -19.68 -28.87
C ASP A 335 -4.25 -18.88 -27.78
N TYR A 336 -4.14 -19.33 -26.54
CA TYR A 336 -4.73 -18.69 -25.37
C TYR A 336 -3.79 -18.81 -24.18
N GLY A 337 -3.99 -17.95 -23.19
CA GLY A 337 -3.17 -17.97 -22.00
C GLY A 337 -3.70 -17.13 -20.85
N LEU A 338 -2.93 -17.13 -19.76
CA LEU A 338 -3.15 -16.33 -18.58
C LEU A 338 -2.25 -15.09 -18.58
N ASN A 339 -2.80 -13.99 -18.07
CA ASN A 339 -2.13 -12.72 -17.92
C ASN A 339 -1.97 -12.40 -16.43
N LEU A 340 -0.79 -11.95 -16.04
CA LEU A 340 -0.53 -11.36 -14.72
C LEU A 340 0.04 -9.96 -14.93
N LEU A 341 -0.51 -9.00 -14.18
CA LEU A 341 -0.35 -7.57 -14.45
C LEU A 341 0.08 -6.86 -13.17
N LEU A 342 1.02 -5.93 -13.30
CA LEU A 342 1.34 -4.96 -12.29
C LEU A 342 1.52 -3.59 -12.96
N GLY A 343 0.80 -2.59 -12.48
CA GLY A 343 0.86 -1.26 -13.07
C GLY A 343 0.59 -0.15 -12.09
N ALA A 344 0.64 1.07 -12.59
CA ALA A 344 0.29 2.27 -11.87
C ALA A 344 -0.34 3.29 -12.81
N ASP A 345 -1.39 3.96 -12.34
CA ASP A 345 -1.97 5.13 -12.99
C ASP A 345 -1.43 6.40 -12.32
N TRP A 346 -0.96 7.35 -13.12
CA TRP A 346 -0.33 8.60 -12.70
C TRP A 346 -1.20 9.78 -13.11
N LYS A 347 -1.75 10.48 -12.13
CA LYS A 347 -2.68 11.61 -12.29
C LYS A 347 -1.91 12.94 -12.27
N LEU A 348 -1.00 13.14 -13.20
CA LEU A 348 0.02 14.18 -13.08
C LEU A 348 -0.40 15.58 -13.57
N PHE A 349 -1.39 15.69 -14.47
CA PHE A 349 -1.58 16.95 -15.23
C PHE A 349 -3.02 17.47 -15.38
N SER A 350 -4.06 16.62 -15.34
CA SER A 350 -5.46 17.08 -15.38
C SER A 350 -6.45 16.03 -14.86
N GLU A 351 -7.70 16.43 -14.60
CA GLU A 351 -8.78 15.52 -14.21
C GLU A 351 -9.24 14.57 -15.33
N SER A 352 -8.88 14.85 -16.59
CA SER A 352 -9.38 14.09 -17.75
C SER A 352 -8.42 12.99 -18.22
N TRP A 353 -7.13 13.10 -17.89
CA TRP A 353 -6.07 12.25 -18.44
C TRP A 353 -5.23 11.66 -17.32
N GLU A 354 -5.03 10.35 -17.36
CA GLU A 354 -4.10 9.63 -16.49
C GLU A 354 -3.01 9.01 -17.38
N ILE A 355 -1.75 9.05 -16.96
CA ILE A 355 -0.71 8.22 -17.59
C ILE A 355 -0.82 6.83 -16.96
N ASN A 356 -0.69 5.77 -17.74
CA ASN A 356 -0.64 4.41 -17.20
C ASN A 356 0.72 3.78 -17.55
N THR A 357 1.34 3.15 -16.57
CA THR A 357 2.51 2.29 -16.76
C THR A 357 2.16 0.88 -16.30
N GLU A 358 2.55 -0.14 -17.06
CA GLU A 358 2.22 -1.52 -16.73
C GLU A 358 3.32 -2.48 -17.20
N VAL A 359 3.63 -3.47 -16.36
CA VAL A 359 4.34 -4.67 -16.75
C VAL A 359 3.34 -5.82 -16.75
N ALA A 360 3.23 -6.52 -17.87
CA ALA A 360 2.38 -7.69 -17.99
C ALA A 360 3.21 -8.90 -18.40
N TYR A 361 3.02 -10.00 -17.68
CA TYR A 361 3.53 -11.31 -18.02
C TYR A 361 2.40 -12.14 -18.64
N LEU A 362 2.65 -12.70 -19.82
CA LEU A 362 1.68 -13.42 -20.63
C LEU A 362 2.19 -14.81 -20.98
N THR A 363 1.35 -15.81 -20.72
CA THR A 363 1.60 -17.18 -21.17
C THR A 363 0.92 -17.44 -22.50
N VAL A 364 1.41 -18.42 -23.24
CA VAL A 364 0.67 -19.08 -24.33
C VAL A 364 0.58 -20.58 -24.03
N ALA A 365 -0.40 -21.30 -24.59
CA ALA A 365 -0.61 -22.72 -24.29
C ALA A 365 0.19 -23.66 -25.22
N SER A 366 1.08 -23.11 -26.04
CA SER A 366 2.01 -23.84 -26.92
C SER A 366 3.45 -23.36 -26.79
N ASP A 367 4.36 -24.09 -27.41
CA ASP A 367 5.80 -23.88 -27.49
C ASP A 367 6.22 -23.34 -28.87
N ARG A 368 5.31 -22.61 -29.54
CA ARG A 368 5.44 -22.22 -30.97
C ARG A 368 5.64 -20.73 -31.19
N LEU A 369 5.45 -19.92 -30.15
CA LEU A 369 5.44 -18.46 -30.23
C LEU A 369 6.76 -17.93 -30.79
N ASP A 370 7.83 -18.63 -30.46
CA ASP A 370 9.20 -18.31 -30.84
C ASP A 370 9.66 -19.08 -32.09
N GLY A 371 8.77 -19.79 -32.79
CA GLY A 371 9.10 -20.53 -34.01
C GLY A 371 10.02 -21.74 -33.82
N HIS A 372 10.41 -22.05 -32.59
CA HIS A 372 10.91 -23.36 -32.20
C HIS A 372 9.72 -24.26 -31.83
N ILE A 373 9.89 -25.58 -31.78
CA ILE A 373 8.88 -26.51 -31.25
C ILE A 373 9.65 -27.65 -30.61
N ASP A 374 9.72 -27.64 -29.28
CA ASP A 374 10.27 -28.72 -28.48
C ASP A 374 9.56 -28.82 -27.12
N MET A 375 8.44 -29.53 -27.09
CA MET A 375 7.71 -29.81 -25.85
C MET A 375 8.49 -30.63 -24.79
N SER A 376 9.70 -31.12 -25.12
CA SER A 376 10.61 -31.75 -24.16
C SER A 376 11.61 -30.77 -23.54
N SER A 377 11.66 -29.54 -24.05
CA SER A 377 12.48 -28.45 -23.55
C SER A 377 12.11 -28.13 -22.10
N PRO A 378 13.11 -27.99 -21.22
CA PRO A 378 12.87 -27.59 -19.85
C PRO A 378 12.72 -26.05 -19.73
N ILE A 379 12.89 -25.32 -20.83
CA ILE A 379 12.78 -23.86 -20.91
C ILE A 379 11.30 -23.49 -20.73
N GLY A 380 11.03 -22.62 -19.77
CA GLY A 380 9.66 -22.23 -19.42
C GLY A 380 9.61 -20.88 -18.72
N GLY A 381 8.49 -20.19 -18.85
CA GLY A 381 8.31 -18.87 -18.24
C GLY A 381 7.97 -18.89 -16.73
N PHE A 382 7.58 -17.74 -16.18
CA PHE A 382 7.24 -17.47 -14.77
C PHE A 382 6.30 -18.49 -14.08
N LEU A 383 5.38 -19.13 -14.82
CA LEU A 383 4.46 -20.15 -14.28
C LEU A 383 4.97 -21.60 -14.46
N GLY A 384 6.12 -21.79 -15.11
CA GLY A 384 6.72 -23.08 -15.42
C GLY A 384 6.00 -23.86 -16.53
N GLY A 385 6.63 -24.96 -16.96
CA GLY A 385 6.16 -25.81 -18.05
C GLY A 385 6.84 -25.50 -19.39
N PRO A 386 6.74 -26.41 -20.39
CA PRO A 386 7.42 -26.29 -21.68
C PRO A 386 6.66 -25.34 -22.63
N TYR A 387 6.03 -24.30 -22.09
CA TYR A 387 5.17 -23.40 -22.85
C TYR A 387 5.83 -22.04 -22.95
N ASP A 388 5.71 -21.44 -24.12
CA ASP A 388 6.27 -20.13 -24.37
C ASP A 388 5.57 -19.07 -23.56
N SER A 389 6.32 -18.01 -23.27
CA SER A 389 5.75 -16.83 -22.66
C SER A 389 6.43 -15.57 -23.18
N TYR A 390 5.81 -14.45 -22.89
CA TYR A 390 6.36 -13.16 -23.22
C TYR A 390 5.88 -12.14 -22.22
N MET A 391 6.55 -11.00 -22.20
CA MET A 391 6.14 -9.88 -21.39
C MET A 391 5.99 -8.63 -22.21
N THR A 392 5.29 -7.66 -21.64
CA THR A 392 5.13 -6.34 -22.21
C THR A 392 5.38 -5.28 -21.15
N PHE A 393 6.17 -4.27 -21.51
CA PHE A 393 6.27 -3.01 -20.77
C PHE A 393 5.43 -1.98 -21.49
N SER A 394 4.38 -1.48 -20.84
CA SER A 394 3.41 -0.58 -21.44
C SER A 394 3.53 0.82 -20.83
N LEU A 395 3.49 1.83 -21.68
CA LEU A 395 3.28 3.24 -21.31
C LEU A 395 2.14 3.78 -22.17
N GLY A 396 1.15 4.39 -21.52
CA GLY A 396 0.02 4.97 -22.24
C GLY A 396 -0.73 6.03 -21.46
N LEU A 397 -1.86 6.39 -22.04
CA LEU A 397 -2.77 7.41 -21.53
C LEU A 397 -4.17 6.81 -21.38
N ASN A 398 -4.84 7.11 -20.28
CA ASN A 398 -6.24 6.82 -20.03
C ASN A 398 -7.05 8.11 -20.08
N LEU A 399 -8.19 8.06 -20.74
CA LEU A 399 -9.19 9.11 -20.79
C LEU A 399 -10.52 8.60 -20.26
N TYR A 400 -11.23 9.43 -19.49
CA TYR A 400 -12.62 9.14 -19.14
C TYR A 400 -13.54 9.42 -20.33
N LEU A 401 -14.22 8.39 -20.83
CA LEU A 401 -15.31 8.52 -21.80
C LEU A 401 -16.58 9.00 -21.11
N ASP A 402 -16.84 8.41 -19.94
CA ASP A 402 -17.95 8.74 -19.09
C ASP A 402 -17.46 8.78 -17.64
N ARG A 403 -17.62 9.96 -17.04
CA ARG A 403 -17.36 10.17 -15.62
C ARG A 403 -18.67 9.83 -14.93
N GLY A 404 -18.76 8.59 -14.43
CA GLY A 404 -19.87 8.15 -13.60
C GLY A 404 -19.93 8.93 -12.29
N ASP A 405 -20.51 8.33 -11.27
CA ASP A 405 -20.63 8.99 -9.97
C ASP A 405 -19.25 9.32 -9.41
N LYS A 406 -19.06 10.59 -9.00
CA LYS A 406 -17.87 10.95 -8.25
C LYS A 406 -17.86 10.06 -7.01
N ALA A 407 -16.85 9.23 -6.88
CA ALA A 407 -16.72 8.34 -5.75
C ALA A 407 -16.58 9.23 -4.51
N GLU A 408 -17.62 9.26 -3.69
CA GLU A 408 -17.50 9.70 -2.30
C GLU A 408 -16.44 8.76 -1.72
N GLY A 409 -15.23 9.29 -1.50
CA GLY A 409 -14.12 8.52 -0.94
C GLY A 409 -14.64 7.56 0.10
N LEU A 410 -14.18 6.29 0.10
CA LEU A 410 -14.59 5.31 1.12
C LEU A 410 -14.78 6.07 2.42
N PRO A 411 -15.94 5.95 3.12
CA PRO A 411 -15.96 6.37 4.49
C PRO A 411 -14.79 5.62 5.12
N VAL A 412 -13.71 6.35 5.43
CA VAL A 412 -12.63 5.86 6.27
C VAL A 412 -13.38 5.19 7.39
N TYR A 413 -13.27 3.87 7.51
CA TYR A 413 -14.17 3.09 8.33
C TYR A 413 -14.14 3.65 9.75
N ASP A 414 -15.10 4.52 10.05
CA ASP A 414 -15.18 5.35 11.24
C ASP A 414 -16.00 4.60 12.28
N GLY A 415 -15.82 3.27 12.36
CA GLY A 415 -16.51 2.41 13.33
C GLY A 415 -18.03 2.58 13.42
N MET A 416 -18.69 3.20 12.44
CA MET A 416 -20.12 3.47 12.48
C MET A 416 -20.85 2.41 11.69
N ALA A 417 -21.74 1.73 12.41
CA ALA A 417 -22.74 0.81 11.89
C ALA A 417 -23.41 1.38 10.63
N LYS A 418 -23.79 0.46 9.74
CA LYS A 418 -24.66 0.78 8.60
C LYS A 418 -25.85 1.62 9.08
N LYS A 419 -26.24 2.58 8.24
CA LYS A 419 -27.36 3.51 8.42
C LYS A 419 -28.74 2.83 8.57
N ASP A 420 -28.79 1.50 8.54
CA ASP A 420 -30.03 0.71 8.55
C ASP A 420 -30.42 0.15 9.94
N ASP A 421 -29.61 0.33 10.98
CA ASP A 421 -29.90 -0.23 12.33
C ASP A 421 -30.52 0.76 13.34
N VAL A 422 -30.92 1.96 12.91
CA VAL A 422 -31.78 2.84 13.74
C VAL A 422 -33.19 2.82 13.16
N VAL A 423 -33.85 1.67 13.32
CA VAL A 423 -35.32 1.65 13.31
C VAL A 423 -35.76 2.29 14.62
N ASP A 424 -36.12 3.56 14.54
CA ASP A 424 -36.92 4.22 15.56
C ASP A 424 -38.27 3.48 15.65
N LYS A 425 -38.43 2.65 16.69
CA LYS A 425 -39.71 2.06 17.05
C LYS A 425 -40.42 2.97 18.05
N ASP A 426 -40.74 4.18 17.64
CA ASP A 426 -41.83 4.93 18.25
C ASP A 426 -43.01 5.00 17.27
N LYS A 427 -43.81 3.93 17.30
CA LYS A 427 -45.16 3.93 16.72
C LYS A 427 -46.08 4.70 17.66
N ASP A 428 -46.22 6.00 17.45
CA ASP A 428 -47.52 6.63 17.67
C ASP A 428 -47.59 8.04 17.06
N LYS A 429 -48.20 8.09 15.87
CA LYS A 429 -49.17 9.09 15.37
C LYS A 429 -49.06 9.17 13.86
N GLY A 430 -49.96 8.44 13.21
CA GLY A 430 -50.16 8.52 11.76
C GLY A 430 -50.39 9.97 11.32
N LYS A 431 -49.45 10.46 10.52
CA LYS A 431 -49.58 11.49 9.48
C LYS A 431 -48.21 11.62 8.82
N GLU A 432 -48.05 11.01 7.65
CA GLU A 432 -46.92 11.31 6.77
C GLU A 432 -47.00 12.79 6.40
N LYS A 433 -46.08 13.59 6.92
CA LYS A 433 -45.72 14.87 6.32
C LYS A 433 -44.41 14.64 5.60
N GLU A 434 -44.45 14.82 4.29
CA GLU A 434 -43.28 14.93 3.43
C GLU A 434 -42.46 16.14 3.92
N VAL A 435 -41.37 15.87 4.66
CA VAL A 435 -40.42 16.91 5.05
C VAL A 435 -39.54 17.16 3.83
N GLN A 436 -39.84 18.20 3.07
CA GLN A 436 -38.89 18.73 2.11
C GLN A 436 -37.66 19.23 2.88
N TYR A 437 -36.55 18.52 2.72
CA TYR A 437 -35.26 18.97 3.19
C TYR A 437 -34.76 20.04 2.22
N GLU A 438 -34.70 21.29 2.67
CA GLU A 438 -33.86 22.27 2.00
C GLU A 438 -32.41 21.77 2.08
N PRO A 439 -31.65 21.81 0.96
CA PRO A 439 -30.26 21.40 0.96
C PRO A 439 -29.51 22.22 2.02
N VAL A 440 -28.70 21.51 2.82
CA VAL A 440 -27.87 22.12 3.85
C VAL A 440 -26.94 23.11 3.16
N ASP A 441 -27.14 24.40 3.43
CA ASP A 441 -26.30 25.49 2.94
C ASP A 441 -24.99 25.46 3.71
N TYR A 442 -24.04 24.69 3.17
CA TYR A 442 -22.71 24.51 3.74
C TYR A 442 -21.97 25.84 3.84
N ASP A 443 -22.18 26.77 2.90
CA ASP A 443 -21.57 28.10 2.92
C ASP A 443 -22.07 28.93 4.12
N LYS A 444 -23.35 28.80 4.48
CA LYS A 444 -23.93 29.46 5.65
C LYS A 444 -23.47 28.82 6.96
N ILE A 445 -23.24 27.51 6.98
CA ILE A 445 -22.64 26.82 8.12
C ILE A 445 -21.18 27.23 8.27
N GLU A 446 -20.44 27.31 7.17
CA GLU A 446 -19.04 27.71 7.15
C GLU A 446 -18.88 29.17 7.56
N GLN A 447 -19.76 30.08 7.13
CA GLN A 447 -19.80 31.46 7.64
C GLN A 447 -20.14 31.55 9.14
N ILE A 448 -21.00 30.67 9.66
CA ILE A 448 -21.33 30.58 11.09
C ILE A 448 -20.12 30.03 11.86
N VAL A 449 -19.48 28.99 11.34
CA VAL A 449 -18.28 28.36 11.91
C VAL A 449 -17.12 29.34 11.89
N GLU A 450 -16.88 30.07 10.80
CA GLU A 450 -15.87 31.13 10.71
C GLU A 450 -16.16 32.28 11.68
N LYS A 451 -17.42 32.71 11.80
CA LYS A 451 -17.81 33.72 12.81
C LYS A 451 -17.58 33.24 14.24
N ILE A 452 -17.83 31.97 14.51
CA ILE A 452 -17.66 31.36 15.83
C ILE A 452 -16.16 31.17 16.11
N VAL A 453 -15.40 30.61 15.17
CA VAL A 453 -13.95 30.37 15.26
C VAL A 453 -13.18 31.70 15.37
N GLN A 454 -13.52 32.73 14.60
CA GLN A 454 -12.90 34.06 14.73
C GLN A 454 -13.26 34.74 16.06
N LYS A 455 -14.46 34.53 16.60
CA LYS A 455 -14.87 35.09 17.91
C LYS A 455 -14.12 34.46 19.09
N TYR A 456 -13.59 33.23 18.92
CA TYR A 456 -12.83 32.53 19.96
C TYR A 456 -11.32 32.45 19.70
N GLN A 457 -10.83 33.04 18.60
CA GLN A 457 -9.40 33.24 18.32
C GLN A 457 -8.86 34.61 18.79
N THR A 458 -9.64 35.43 19.50
CA THR A 458 -9.16 36.70 20.04
C THR A 458 -8.62 36.62 21.47
N GLU A 459 -8.62 35.45 22.11
CA GLU A 459 -7.71 35.21 23.23
C GLU A 459 -6.76 34.05 22.87
N PRO A 460 -5.44 34.26 22.83
CA PRO A 460 -4.50 33.16 22.69
C PRO A 460 -4.78 32.13 23.77
N VAL A 461 -4.71 30.83 23.44
CA VAL A 461 -4.69 29.76 24.44
C VAL A 461 -3.59 30.11 25.43
N ASP A 462 -3.99 30.53 26.64
CA ASP A 462 -3.06 31.01 27.65
C ASP A 462 -2.38 29.82 28.32
N TYR A 463 -1.34 29.30 27.67
CA TYR A 463 -0.52 28.19 28.17
C TYR A 463 0.06 28.48 29.56
N ASN A 464 0.30 29.75 29.90
CA ASN A 464 0.81 30.17 31.21
C ASN A 464 -0.21 29.94 32.33
N ARG A 465 -1.51 29.89 32.01
CA ARG A 465 -2.58 29.68 33.00
C ARG A 465 -2.53 28.28 33.61
N ILE A 466 -2.14 27.24 32.87
CA ILE A 466 -2.06 25.86 33.40
C ILE A 466 -0.87 25.72 34.38
N GLU A 467 0.25 26.36 34.06
CA GLU A 467 1.45 26.39 34.91
C GLU A 467 1.23 27.23 36.18
N ASP A 468 0.62 28.42 36.05
CA ASP A 468 0.21 29.25 37.18
C ASP A 468 -0.76 28.51 38.11
N LEU A 469 -1.68 27.71 37.56
CA LEU A 469 -2.69 26.98 38.32
C LEU A 469 -2.11 25.86 39.19
N ILE A 470 -1.13 25.13 38.67
CA ILE A 470 -0.47 24.05 39.41
C ILE A 470 0.54 24.64 40.43
N ASN A 471 1.23 25.72 40.06
CA ASN A 471 2.18 26.40 40.96
C ASN A 471 1.50 27.19 42.09
N LYS A 472 0.34 27.82 41.88
CA LYS A 472 -0.40 28.53 42.95
C LYS A 472 -1.07 27.62 43.97
N ASN A 473 -1.50 26.42 43.56
CA ASN A 473 -2.42 25.59 44.33
C ASN A 473 -1.81 24.29 44.87
N SER A 474 -0.51 24.05 44.67
CA SER A 474 0.26 23.01 45.39
C SER A 474 0.38 23.29 46.91
N GLY A 475 -0.56 24.03 47.51
CA GLY A 475 -0.59 24.33 48.93
C GLY A 475 -1.75 25.20 49.44
N LYS A 476 -2.71 25.67 48.63
CA LYS A 476 -3.84 26.49 49.11
C LYS A 476 -5.14 26.23 48.33
N ASN A 477 -6.07 25.50 48.97
CA ASN A 477 -7.50 25.32 48.67
C ASN A 477 -7.90 24.08 47.83
N PRO A 478 -8.04 22.89 48.44
CA PRO A 478 -8.28 21.59 47.79
C PRO A 478 -9.68 21.37 47.17
N ASN A 479 -10.39 22.42 46.76
CA ASN A 479 -11.75 22.31 46.23
C ASN A 479 -12.06 23.16 44.99
N GLN A 480 -11.07 23.77 44.37
CA GLN A 480 -11.26 24.52 43.12
C GLN A 480 -11.05 23.60 41.92
N SER A 481 -12.03 23.56 41.01
CA SER A 481 -11.93 22.85 39.72
C SER A 481 -11.56 23.82 38.59
N TRP A 482 -10.83 23.32 37.60
CA TRP A 482 -10.35 24.08 36.45
C TRP A 482 -10.72 23.40 35.15
N VAL A 483 -11.44 24.12 34.30
CA VAL A 483 -11.84 23.62 32.99
C VAL A 483 -10.63 23.53 32.07
N LEU A 484 -10.43 22.36 31.46
CA LEU A 484 -9.47 22.15 30.39
C LEU A 484 -10.06 22.62 29.06
N TYR A 485 -9.98 23.92 28.82
CA TYR A 485 -10.41 24.50 27.55
C TYR A 485 -9.63 23.91 26.38
N GLY A 486 -10.36 23.52 25.32
CA GLY A 486 -9.79 22.87 24.14
C GLY A 486 -9.79 21.34 24.18
N VAL A 487 -10.20 20.70 25.29
CA VAL A 487 -10.43 19.25 25.34
C VAL A 487 -11.82 18.92 24.82
N ASN A 488 -11.89 18.44 23.58
CA ASN A 488 -13.11 18.16 22.84
C ASN A 488 -13.25 16.66 22.51
N PHE A 489 -14.50 16.21 22.37
CA PHE A 489 -14.84 14.81 22.05
C PHE A 489 -15.74 14.72 20.83
N ASP A 490 -15.73 13.55 20.18
CA ASP A 490 -16.70 13.20 19.15
C ASP A 490 -18.14 13.23 19.71
N PHE A 491 -19.10 13.46 18.81
CA PHE A 491 -20.51 13.57 19.18
C PHE A 491 -20.99 12.28 19.86
N ASN A 492 -21.65 12.41 21.01
CA ASN A 492 -22.10 11.30 21.85
C ASN A 492 -21.00 10.24 22.16
N SER A 493 -19.73 10.66 22.21
CA SER A 493 -18.58 9.75 22.38
C SER A 493 -17.58 10.26 23.41
N ALA A 494 -16.77 9.33 23.92
CA ALA A 494 -15.61 9.58 24.77
C ALA A 494 -14.28 9.63 24.00
N ARG A 495 -14.34 9.54 22.67
CA ARG A 495 -13.16 9.67 21.81
C ARG A 495 -12.68 11.12 21.76
N LEU A 496 -11.45 11.35 22.20
CA LEU A 496 -10.77 12.65 22.14
C LEU A 496 -10.52 13.07 20.69
N ARG A 497 -10.75 14.35 20.40
CA ARG A 497 -10.45 14.94 19.08
C ARG A 497 -9.00 15.44 18.98
N PRO A 498 -8.41 15.49 17.77
CA PRO A 498 -7.02 15.91 17.57
C PRO A 498 -6.63 17.24 18.23
N GLU A 499 -7.51 18.23 18.20
CA GLU A 499 -7.32 19.54 18.81
C GLU A 499 -7.15 19.50 20.35
N SER A 500 -7.53 18.40 21.00
CA SER A 500 -7.38 18.21 22.45
C SER A 500 -5.96 17.84 22.84
N TYR A 501 -5.19 17.22 21.94
CA TYR A 501 -3.88 16.66 22.28
C TYR A 501 -2.84 17.69 22.70
N PRO A 502 -2.73 18.89 22.08
CA PRO A 502 -1.83 19.93 22.57
C PRO A 502 -2.09 20.32 24.02
N VAL A 503 -3.35 20.52 24.40
CA VAL A 503 -3.76 20.87 25.77
C VAL A 503 -3.46 19.74 26.74
N LEU A 504 -3.77 18.49 26.35
CA LEU A 504 -3.49 17.31 27.17
C LEU A 504 -1.99 16.99 27.30
N ASN A 505 -1.19 17.27 26.29
CA ASN A 505 0.27 17.15 26.36
C ASN A 505 0.85 18.15 27.36
N HIS A 506 0.37 19.39 27.34
CA HIS A 506 0.78 20.40 28.31
C HIS A 506 0.36 20.00 29.73
N ALA A 507 -0.90 19.56 29.91
CA ALA A 507 -1.37 19.05 31.18
C ALA A 507 -0.52 17.87 31.71
N ALA A 508 -0.12 16.94 30.85
CA ALA A 508 0.77 15.84 31.21
C ALA A 508 2.15 16.34 31.64
N GLN A 509 2.75 17.28 30.91
CA GLN A 509 4.05 17.87 31.26
C GLN A 509 4.01 18.53 32.65
N VAL A 510 2.97 19.32 32.95
CA VAL A 510 2.90 19.98 34.25
C VAL A 510 2.67 18.97 35.39
N LEU A 511 1.89 17.90 35.17
CA LEU A 511 1.72 16.82 36.14
C LEU A 511 2.99 15.99 36.37
N LEU A 512 3.82 15.83 35.33
CA LEU A 512 5.12 15.18 35.43
C LEU A 512 6.13 16.04 36.21
N SER A 513 6.09 17.37 36.02
CA SER A 513 6.93 18.32 36.76
C SER A 513 6.53 18.50 38.22
N ASN A 514 5.29 18.15 38.59
CA ASN A 514 4.74 18.31 39.93
C ASN A 514 4.28 16.96 40.49
N THR A 515 5.21 16.11 40.92
CA THR A 515 4.95 14.70 41.26
C THR A 515 4.02 14.49 42.45
N ASP A 516 3.91 15.46 43.33
CA ASP A 516 3.16 15.36 44.60
C ASP A 516 1.66 15.69 44.42
N VAL A 517 1.27 16.20 43.25
CA VAL A 517 -0.10 16.63 42.97
C VAL A 517 -0.96 15.44 42.53
N LYS A 518 -2.11 15.24 43.19
CA LYS A 518 -3.17 14.33 42.73
C LYS A 518 -4.32 15.13 42.12
N VAL A 519 -4.94 14.60 41.08
CA VAL A 519 -6.00 15.28 40.32
C VAL A 519 -7.19 14.35 40.09
N GLU A 520 -8.38 14.85 40.40
CA GLU A 520 -9.65 14.32 39.92
C GLU A 520 -9.97 14.93 38.54
N ILE A 521 -10.33 14.07 37.60
CA ILE A 521 -10.73 14.41 36.24
C ILE A 521 -12.26 14.32 36.19
N GLY A 522 -12.92 15.48 36.15
CA GLY A 522 -14.36 15.62 36.09
C GLY A 522 -14.86 15.72 34.65
N GLY A 523 -15.75 14.81 34.23
CA GLY A 523 -16.41 14.89 32.93
C GLY A 523 -17.81 15.49 33.01
N HIS A 524 -18.18 16.33 32.04
CA HIS A 524 -19.51 16.95 31.95
C HIS A 524 -20.14 16.77 30.56
N THR A 525 -21.46 16.74 30.50
CA THR A 525 -22.25 16.77 29.25
C THR A 525 -23.17 17.98 29.22
N ASP A 526 -23.76 18.24 28.05
CA ASP A 526 -24.94 19.10 27.98
C ASP A 526 -26.19 18.36 28.47
N ALA A 527 -27.33 19.06 28.52
CA ALA A 527 -28.61 18.51 28.98
C ALA A 527 -29.36 17.69 27.91
N VAL A 528 -28.77 17.42 26.74
CA VAL A 528 -29.42 16.63 25.69
C VAL A 528 -29.23 15.14 26.00
N GLY A 529 -30.32 14.36 26.01
CA GLY A 529 -30.30 12.93 26.31
C GLY A 529 -30.76 12.58 27.72
N SER A 530 -30.79 11.29 28.05
CA SER A 530 -31.19 10.82 29.40
C SER A 530 -30.07 11.05 30.41
N GLU A 531 -30.46 11.32 31.67
CA GLU A 531 -29.54 11.54 32.78
C GLU A 531 -28.55 10.37 32.97
N SER A 532 -29.05 9.13 32.89
CA SER A 532 -28.21 7.92 33.00
C SER A 532 -27.16 7.82 31.90
N ASN A 533 -27.53 8.12 30.65
CA ASN A 533 -26.60 8.09 29.52
C ASN A 533 -25.56 9.20 29.62
N ASN A 534 -25.99 10.39 30.04
CA ASN A 534 -25.12 11.55 30.24
C ASN A 534 -24.09 11.31 31.35
N LEU A 535 -24.49 10.66 32.46
CA LEU A 535 -23.58 10.29 33.53
C LEU A 535 -22.51 9.32 33.02
N ILE A 536 -22.92 8.22 32.35
CA ILE A 536 -22.00 7.22 31.79
C ILE A 536 -21.06 7.85 30.75
N LEU A 537 -21.58 8.70 29.85
CA LEU A 537 -20.78 9.34 28.82
C LEU A 537 -19.75 10.29 29.42
N SER A 538 -20.15 11.06 30.43
CA SER A 538 -19.26 12.00 31.12
C SER A 538 -18.11 11.28 31.84
N GLU A 539 -18.38 10.14 32.49
CA GLU A 539 -17.37 9.32 33.15
C GLU A 539 -16.40 8.71 32.14
N LYS A 540 -16.91 8.16 31.03
CA LYS A 540 -16.07 7.63 29.95
C LYS A 540 -15.15 8.69 29.34
N ARG A 541 -15.62 9.92 29.20
CA ARG A 541 -14.81 11.06 28.72
C ARG A 541 -13.65 11.38 29.65
N ALA A 542 -13.92 11.42 30.94
CA ALA A 542 -12.89 11.60 31.95
C ALA A 542 -11.90 10.42 31.99
N GLU A 543 -12.38 9.18 31.83
CA GLU A 543 -11.52 7.98 31.72
C GLU A 543 -10.61 8.02 30.48
N ALA A 544 -11.12 8.52 29.35
CA ALA A 544 -10.31 8.70 28.14
C ALA A 544 -9.18 9.72 28.36
N VAL A 545 -9.46 10.81 29.07
CA VAL A 545 -8.43 11.79 29.47
C VAL A 545 -7.41 11.17 30.42
N LYS A 546 -7.85 10.42 31.44
CA LYS A 546 -6.95 9.68 32.34
C LYS A 546 -6.03 8.74 31.57
N THR A 547 -6.61 7.93 30.70
CA THR A 547 -5.89 6.96 29.87
C THR A 547 -4.81 7.65 29.03
N TYR A 548 -5.13 8.81 28.45
CA TYR A 548 -4.17 9.60 27.70
C TYR A 548 -3.00 10.09 28.56
N LEU A 549 -3.27 10.66 29.73
CA LEU A 549 -2.24 11.18 30.63
C LEU A 549 -1.32 10.07 31.18
N VAL A 550 -1.90 8.91 31.51
CA VAL A 550 -1.13 7.72 31.90
C VAL A 550 -0.25 7.25 30.75
N GLY A 551 -0.76 7.24 29.52
CA GLY A 551 0.03 6.95 28.32
C GLY A 551 1.18 7.94 28.06
N LYS A 552 1.14 9.12 28.68
CA LYS A 552 2.23 10.14 28.67
C LYS A 552 3.17 10.03 29.87
N GLY A 553 2.96 9.08 30.77
CA GLY A 553 3.83 8.79 31.90
C GLY A 553 3.36 9.32 33.26
N VAL A 554 2.18 9.94 33.36
CA VAL A 554 1.61 10.34 34.66
C VAL A 554 1.16 9.09 35.43
N SER A 555 1.55 8.95 36.70
CA SER A 555 1.15 7.79 37.51
C SER A 555 -0.37 7.72 37.66
N ALA A 556 -0.95 6.54 37.38
CA ALA A 556 -2.40 6.32 37.44
C ALA A 556 -2.98 6.52 38.86
N ASP A 557 -2.20 6.25 39.91
CA ASP A 557 -2.60 6.42 41.31
C ASP A 557 -2.80 7.89 41.70
N ARG A 558 -2.30 8.81 40.88
CA ARG A 558 -2.46 10.27 41.06
C ARG A 558 -3.70 10.81 40.34
N LEU A 559 -4.42 9.98 39.60
CA LEU A 559 -5.54 10.40 38.75
C LEU A 559 -6.83 9.66 39.13
N THR A 560 -7.82 10.38 39.63
CA THR A 560 -9.18 9.86 39.83
C THR A 560 -10.12 10.39 38.74
N VAL A 561 -11.20 9.67 38.47
CA VAL A 561 -12.17 10.02 37.42
C VAL A 561 -13.54 10.13 38.05
N GLN A 562 -14.29 11.17 37.67
CA GLN A 562 -15.66 11.38 38.12
C GLN A 562 -16.53 11.87 36.94
N GLY A 563 -17.63 11.16 36.68
CA GLY A 563 -18.68 11.63 35.78
C GLY A 563 -19.68 12.50 36.51
N TYR A 564 -20.00 13.68 35.98
CA TYR A 564 -21.01 14.59 36.53
C TYR A 564 -22.25 14.70 35.63
N GLY A 565 -22.23 14.12 34.44
CA GLY A 565 -23.32 14.25 33.46
C GLY A 565 -23.69 15.71 33.20
N ALA A 566 -25.00 15.98 33.12
CA ALA A 566 -25.53 17.32 32.92
C ALA A 566 -25.80 18.08 34.23
N SER A 567 -25.46 17.50 35.39
CA SER A 567 -25.89 18.01 36.71
C SER A 567 -25.23 19.32 37.14
N MET A 568 -24.09 19.67 36.53
CA MET A 568 -23.32 20.89 36.82
C MET A 568 -23.05 21.72 35.55
N PRO A 569 -24.09 22.37 34.98
CA PRO A 569 -23.93 23.25 33.83
C PRO A 569 -23.25 24.57 34.24
N VAL A 570 -22.36 25.06 33.37
CA VAL A 570 -21.68 26.37 33.51
C VAL A 570 -22.24 27.42 32.55
N ALA A 571 -23.08 27.00 31.60
CA ALA A 571 -23.76 27.87 30.65
C ALA A 571 -25.16 27.34 30.31
N ASP A 572 -25.94 28.17 29.61
CA ASP A 572 -27.33 27.86 29.25
C ASP A 572 -27.43 26.72 28.22
N ASN A 573 -28.10 25.61 28.58
CA ASN A 573 -28.33 24.48 27.68
C ASN A 573 -29.34 24.77 26.55
N ALA A 574 -30.07 25.89 26.60
CA ALA A 574 -30.99 26.28 25.53
C ALA A 574 -30.23 26.73 24.27
N THR A 575 -29.02 27.29 24.42
CA THR A 575 -28.21 27.79 23.30
C THR A 575 -27.19 26.76 22.83
N ALA A 576 -26.85 26.76 21.54
CA ALA A 576 -25.83 25.84 21.00
C ALA A 576 -24.46 26.12 21.63
N GLU A 577 -24.19 27.40 21.87
CA GLU A 577 -22.98 27.92 22.50
C GLU A 577 -22.88 27.47 23.96
N GLY A 578 -23.95 27.60 24.75
CA GLY A 578 -23.93 27.15 26.14
C GLY A 578 -23.86 25.63 26.29
N ARG A 579 -24.48 24.86 25.38
CA ARG A 579 -24.27 23.39 25.32
C ARG A 579 -22.81 23.04 25.03
N ALA A 580 -22.13 23.77 24.16
CA ALA A 580 -20.71 23.54 23.90
C ALA A 580 -19.86 23.77 25.15
N LEU A 581 -20.14 24.82 25.92
CA LEU A 581 -19.44 25.09 27.19
C LEU A 581 -19.73 24.02 28.26
N ASN A 582 -20.92 23.42 28.26
CA ASN A 582 -21.27 22.37 29.22
C ASN A 582 -20.59 21.03 28.92
N ARG A 583 -20.26 20.74 27.65
CA ARG A 583 -19.48 19.57 27.24
C ARG A 583 -17.99 19.81 27.48
N ARG A 584 -17.55 19.65 28.73
CA ARG A 584 -16.18 20.00 29.16
C ARG A 584 -15.58 18.94 30.08
N VAL A 585 -14.28 19.06 30.30
CA VAL A 585 -13.52 18.31 31.30
C VAL A 585 -12.89 19.29 32.28
N GLU A 586 -12.90 18.94 33.55
CA GLU A 586 -12.29 19.72 34.62
C GLU A 586 -11.21 18.91 35.35
N PHE A 587 -10.18 19.60 35.81
CA PHE A 587 -9.21 19.09 36.76
C PHE A 587 -9.48 19.70 38.13
N LYS A 588 -9.56 18.87 39.16
CA LYS A 588 -9.66 19.30 40.55
C LYS A 588 -8.50 18.68 41.32
N VAL A 589 -7.65 19.51 41.92
CA VAL A 589 -6.56 18.99 42.76
C VAL A 589 -7.14 18.45 44.06
N ILE A 590 -6.72 17.25 44.44
CA ILE A 590 -7.17 16.54 45.65
C ILE A 590 -5.97 16.23 46.55
N GLU A 591 -6.20 16.13 47.86
CA GLU A 591 -5.16 15.86 48.87
C GLU A 591 -4.60 14.41 48.82
#